data_AF-N1ZR00-F1
#
_entry.id   AF-N1ZR00-F1
#
_cell.length_a   1.000
_cell.length_b   1.000
_cell.length_c   1.000
_cell.angle_alpha   90.00
_cell.angle_beta   90.00
_cell.angle_gamma   90.00
#
_symmetry.space_group_name_H-M   'P 1'
#
loop_
_entity.id
_entity.type
_entity.pdbx_description
1 polymer ?
#
loop_
_entity_poly.entity_id
_entity_poly.type
_entity_poly.pdbx_seq_one_letter_code
_entity_poly.pdbx_strand_id
1 'polypeptide(L)'
;MKRIIVGDEWDRNAYYFLSQSMILMDFDDAASLVNSAYKAYDKNPQTDIFTLQWISFVGVNFLNYCYHHHAGEKYTESSIKFLKSLPITPDLGFSKVLALYYEALFNGDRKTQQSLIHLLKEIGYYSLIQDTVKEDV
;
A
#
# COMPACT_ATOMS: atom_id res chain seq x y z
N MET A 1 4.71 5.47 22.19
CA MET A 1 3.86 5.06 21.06
C MET A 1 3.66 3.56 20.94
N LYS A 2 4.65 2.70 21.26
CA LYS A 2 4.57 1.21 21.20
C LYS A 2 3.39 0.53 21.92
N ARG A 3 2.65 1.23 22.78
CA ARG A 3 1.60 0.65 23.64
C ARG A 3 0.16 0.86 23.14
N ILE A 4 -0.05 1.66 22.11
CA ILE A 4 -1.40 2.08 21.68
C ILE A 4 -1.98 1.18 20.57
N ILE A 5 -1.15 0.42 19.84
CA ILE A 5 -1.60 -0.40 18.69
C ILE A 5 -1.65 -1.91 19.03
N VAL A 6 -1.26 -2.31 20.25
CA VAL A 6 -1.24 -3.73 20.65
C VAL A 6 -2.55 -4.08 21.38
N GLY A 7 -3.67 -3.91 20.67
CA GLY A 7 -4.87 -4.70 20.91
C GLY A 7 -5.05 -5.56 19.68
N ASP A 8 -5.22 -6.87 19.83
CA ASP A 8 -5.42 -7.84 18.74
C ASP A 8 -6.70 -7.60 17.90
N GLU A 9 -7.34 -6.43 18.05
CA GLU A 9 -8.54 -6.01 17.35
C GLU A 9 -8.17 -4.99 16.27
N TRP A 10 -7.79 -5.50 15.11
CA TRP A 10 -7.70 -4.69 13.90
C TRP A 10 -9.10 -4.30 13.44
N ASP A 11 -9.49 -3.07 13.74
CA ASP A 11 -10.73 -2.46 13.28
C ASP A 11 -10.46 -1.40 12.20
N ARG A 12 -11.54 -0.77 11.71
CA ARG A 12 -11.48 0.30 10.73
C ARG A 12 -10.53 1.44 11.16
N ASN A 13 -10.57 1.83 12.44
CA ASN A 13 -9.79 2.95 12.95
C ASN A 13 -8.31 2.60 13.04
N ALA A 14 -7.97 1.36 13.39
CA ALA A 14 -6.61 0.86 13.40
C ALA A 14 -5.99 0.88 11.99
N TYR A 15 -6.72 0.42 10.97
CA TYR A 15 -6.24 0.51 9.58
C TYR A 15 -6.10 1.95 9.11
N TYR A 16 -7.08 2.81 9.42
CA TYR A 16 -6.99 4.23 9.13
C TYR A 16 -5.73 4.83 9.77
N PHE A 17 -5.52 4.62 11.06
CA PHE A 17 -4.37 5.15 11.79
C PHE A 17 -3.04 4.68 11.19
N LEU A 18 -2.91 3.38 10.89
CA LEU A 18 -1.69 2.84 10.29
C LEU A 18 -1.44 3.47 8.90
N SER A 19 -2.48 3.65 8.08
CA SER A 19 -2.36 4.27 6.75
C SER A 19 -1.78 5.69 6.82
N GLN A 20 -2.06 6.44 7.90
CA GLN A 20 -1.63 7.84 8.05
C GLN A 20 -0.29 7.99 8.78
N SER A 21 0.03 7.07 9.69
CA SER A 21 1.13 7.24 10.64
C SER A 21 2.39 6.44 10.33
N MET A 22 2.33 5.43 9.44
CA MET A 22 3.46 4.52 9.20
C MET A 22 4.76 5.24 8.80
N ILE A 23 4.67 6.36 8.08
CA ILE A 23 5.84 7.14 7.64
C ILE A 23 6.62 7.77 8.80
N LEU A 24 6.00 7.90 9.98
CA LEU A 24 6.61 8.45 11.20
C LEU A 24 7.27 7.37 12.06
N MET A 25 7.20 6.09 11.66
CA MET A 25 7.73 4.96 12.41
C MET A 25 9.09 4.53 11.88
N ASP A 26 9.82 3.77 12.69
CA ASP A 26 10.97 2.99 12.19
C ASP A 26 10.49 1.91 11.22
N PHE A 27 11.30 1.61 10.20
CA PHE A 27 10.88 0.71 9.13
C PHE A 27 10.44 -0.68 9.63
N ASP A 28 11.20 -1.25 10.57
CA ASP A 28 10.91 -2.57 11.12
C ASP A 28 9.60 -2.58 11.93
N ASP A 29 9.32 -1.51 12.68
CA ASP A 29 8.08 -1.37 13.44
C ASP A 29 6.88 -1.21 12.48
N ALA A 30 7.01 -0.39 11.43
CA ALA A 30 5.99 -0.23 10.38
C ALA A 30 5.73 -1.56 9.66
N ALA A 31 6.78 -2.26 9.22
CA ALA A 31 6.68 -3.54 8.53
C ALA A 31 6.01 -4.61 9.41
N SER A 32 6.33 -4.64 10.70
CA SER A 32 5.69 -5.54 11.67
C SER A 32 4.19 -5.26 11.80
N LEU A 33 3.79 -3.99 11.90
CA LEU A 33 2.38 -3.60 11.99
C LEU A 33 1.61 -3.90 10.71
N VAL A 34 2.18 -3.63 9.54
CA VAL A 34 1.57 -3.96 8.23
C VAL A 34 1.36 -5.47 8.11
N ASN A 35 2.35 -6.28 8.48
CA ASN A 35 2.21 -7.73 8.46
C ASN A 35 1.13 -8.23 9.46
N SER A 36 1.03 -7.60 10.63
CA SER A 36 -0.03 -7.90 11.60
C SER A 36 -1.42 -7.56 11.04
N ALA A 37 -1.57 -6.40 10.39
CA ALA A 37 -2.79 -5.97 9.72
C ALA A 37 -3.24 -6.97 8.66
N TYR A 38 -2.33 -7.43 7.80
CA TYR A 38 -2.64 -8.41 6.76
C TYR A 38 -3.06 -9.76 7.36
N LYS A 39 -2.35 -10.25 8.38
CA LYS A 39 -2.71 -11.50 9.06
C LYS A 39 -4.08 -11.43 9.72
N ALA A 40 -4.43 -10.29 10.32
CA ALA A 40 -5.73 -10.10 10.93
C ALA A 40 -6.86 -10.10 9.90
N TYR A 41 -6.66 -9.45 8.76
CA TYR A 41 -7.58 -9.52 7.63
C TYR A 41 -7.71 -10.95 7.08
N ASP A 42 -6.60 -11.66 6.85
CA ASP A 42 -6.64 -13.04 6.33
C ASP A 42 -7.39 -13.99 7.29
N LYS A 43 -7.25 -13.78 8.60
CA LYS A 43 -7.96 -14.57 9.63
C LYS A 43 -9.46 -14.27 9.66
N ASN A 44 -9.85 -13.02 9.45
CA ASN A 44 -11.26 -12.59 9.45
C ASN A 44 -11.50 -11.52 8.36
N PRO A 45 -11.70 -11.95 7.10
CA PRO A 45 -11.84 -11.03 5.98
C PRO A 45 -13.00 -10.05 6.19
N GLN A 46 -12.69 -8.77 6.03
CA GLN A 46 -13.67 -7.70 6.20
C GLN A 46 -14.44 -7.49 4.89
N THR A 47 -15.76 -7.32 4.98
CA THR A 47 -16.63 -7.04 3.82
C THR A 47 -17.07 -5.59 3.76
N ASP A 48 -16.87 -4.84 4.85
CA ASP A 48 -17.16 -3.42 4.93
C ASP A 48 -16.23 -2.61 4.02
N ILE A 49 -16.82 -1.83 3.12
CA ILE A 49 -16.12 -1.08 2.07
C ILE A 49 -15.09 -0.12 2.66
N PHE A 50 -15.44 0.61 3.72
CA PHE A 50 -14.52 1.57 4.34
C PHE A 50 -13.31 0.88 4.98
N THR A 51 -13.52 -0.25 5.62
CA THR A 51 -12.44 -1.07 6.19
C THR A 51 -11.53 -1.60 5.08
N LEU A 52 -12.11 -2.09 3.99
CA LEU A 52 -11.38 -2.54 2.80
C LEU A 52 -10.54 -1.42 2.15
N GLN A 53 -11.07 -0.20 2.09
CA GLN A 53 -10.35 0.97 1.58
C GLN A 53 -9.16 1.34 2.47
N TRP A 54 -9.33 1.33 3.79
CA TRP A 54 -8.22 1.68 4.68
C TRP A 54 -7.10 0.64 4.64
N ILE A 55 -7.43 -0.65 4.64
CA ILE A 55 -6.40 -1.69 4.53
C ILE A 55 -5.74 -1.71 3.13
N SER A 56 -6.45 -1.33 2.07
CA SER A 56 -5.82 -1.15 0.76
C SER A 56 -4.87 0.05 0.73
N PHE A 57 -5.20 1.16 1.40
CA PHE A 57 -4.29 2.29 1.57
C PHE A 57 -3.09 1.97 2.45
N VAL A 58 -3.25 1.13 3.48
CA VAL A 58 -2.09 0.58 4.21
C VAL A 58 -1.12 -0.10 3.24
N GLY A 59 -1.62 -0.94 2.33
CA GLY A 59 -0.74 -1.63 1.39
C GLY A 59 -0.07 -0.72 0.36
N VAL A 60 -0.80 0.23 -0.21
CA VAL A 60 -0.24 1.20 -1.16
C VAL A 60 0.80 2.10 -0.48
N ASN A 61 0.50 2.63 0.71
CA ASN A 61 1.43 3.50 1.43
C ASN A 61 2.67 2.74 1.89
N PHE A 62 2.53 1.46 2.25
CA PHE A 62 3.69 0.64 2.58
C PHE A 62 4.58 0.36 1.36
N LEU A 63 4.01 0.26 0.14
CA LEU A 63 4.80 0.15 -1.09
C LEU A 63 5.60 1.43 -1.37
N ASN A 64 5.00 2.61 -1.21
CA ASN A 64 5.72 3.89 -1.28
C ASN A 64 6.86 3.94 -0.24
N TYR A 65 6.55 3.55 0.99
CA TYR A 65 7.51 3.54 2.09
C TYR A 65 8.68 2.57 1.83
N CYS A 66 8.39 1.38 1.28
CA CYS A 66 9.40 0.41 0.84
C CYS A 66 10.33 0.97 -0.24
N TYR A 67 9.80 1.75 -1.18
CA TYR A 67 10.60 2.39 -2.22
C TYR A 67 11.65 3.34 -1.62
N HIS A 68 11.22 4.23 -0.72
CA HIS A 68 12.10 5.22 -0.08
C HIS A 68 13.11 4.62 0.90
N HIS A 69 12.80 3.45 1.47
CA HIS A 69 13.70 2.75 2.39
C HIS A 69 14.57 1.69 1.70
N HIS A 70 14.49 1.56 0.37
CA HIS A 70 15.17 0.52 -0.40
C HIS A 70 14.93 -0.87 0.18
N ALA A 71 13.69 -1.13 0.59
CA ALA A 71 13.32 -2.36 1.25
C ALA A 71 13.51 -3.57 0.33
N GLY A 72 13.85 -4.72 0.93
CA GLY A 72 13.98 -5.97 0.19
C GLY A 72 12.66 -6.42 -0.44
N GLU A 73 12.77 -7.15 -1.55
CA GLU A 73 11.67 -7.67 -2.37
C GLU A 73 10.57 -8.37 -1.58
N LYS A 74 10.92 -9.12 -0.52
CA LYS A 74 9.95 -9.79 0.36
C LYS A 74 8.85 -8.86 0.91
N TYR A 75 9.16 -7.59 1.16
CA TYR A 75 8.20 -6.63 1.71
C TYR A 75 7.26 -6.09 0.62
N THR A 76 7.81 -5.80 -0.56
CA THR A 76 7.04 -5.29 -1.69
C THR A 76 6.13 -6.37 -2.26
N GLU A 77 6.63 -7.59 -2.43
CA GLU A 77 5.85 -8.76 -2.86
C GLU A 77 4.69 -9.05 -1.91
N SER A 78 4.92 -8.98 -0.60
CA SER A 78 3.87 -9.21 0.40
C SER A 78 2.71 -8.24 0.22
N SER A 79 2.99 -6.95 0.01
CA SER A 79 1.94 -5.94 -0.21
C SER A 79 1.27 -6.06 -1.57
N ILE A 80 2.03 -6.34 -2.64
CA ILE A 80 1.46 -6.56 -3.97
C ILE A 80 0.50 -7.76 -3.94
N LYS A 81 0.92 -8.86 -3.32
CA LYS A 81 0.08 -10.06 -3.15
C LYS A 81 -1.19 -9.76 -2.35
N PHE A 82 -1.06 -9.02 -1.26
CA PHE A 82 -2.21 -8.61 -0.44
C PHE A 82 -3.20 -7.74 -1.24
N LEU A 83 -2.74 -6.70 -1.93
CA LEU A 83 -3.62 -5.83 -2.74
C LEU A 83 -4.32 -6.59 -3.89
N LYS A 84 -3.66 -7.63 -4.42
CA LYS A 84 -4.24 -8.53 -5.41
C LYS A 84 -5.28 -9.48 -4.82
N SER A 85 -5.15 -9.90 -3.56
CA SER A 85 -6.12 -10.79 -2.90
C SER A 85 -7.41 -10.09 -2.47
N LEU A 86 -7.39 -8.76 -2.32
CA LEU A 86 -8.59 -7.98 -2.01
C LEU A 86 -9.68 -8.14 -3.07
N PRO A 87 -10.98 -8.10 -2.69
CA PRO A 87 -12.11 -8.23 -3.61
C PRO A 87 -12.03 -7.28 -4.82
N ILE A 88 -12.63 -7.70 -5.93
CA ILE A 88 -12.75 -6.86 -7.13
C ILE A 88 -14.05 -6.06 -7.02
N THR A 89 -13.95 -4.86 -6.47
CA THR A 89 -15.06 -3.90 -6.39
C THR A 89 -14.62 -2.55 -6.95
N PRO A 90 -15.55 -1.72 -7.47
CA PRO A 90 -15.22 -0.38 -7.95
C PRO A 90 -14.49 0.47 -6.90
N ASP A 91 -14.86 0.35 -5.63
CA ASP A 91 -14.31 1.10 -4.50
C ASP A 91 -12.81 0.84 -4.25
N LEU A 92 -12.30 -0.31 -4.73
CA LEU A 92 -10.90 -0.71 -4.58
C LEU A 92 -10.09 -0.54 -5.88
N GLY A 93 -10.74 -0.15 -6.98
CA GLY A 93 -10.12 -0.05 -8.30
C GLY A 93 -8.88 0.85 -8.30
N PHE A 94 -8.95 1.99 -7.61
CA PHE A 94 -7.83 2.93 -7.55
C PHE A 94 -6.61 2.35 -6.82
N SER A 95 -6.82 1.66 -5.69
CA SER A 95 -5.72 0.99 -4.99
C SER A 95 -5.10 -0.13 -5.83
N LYS A 96 -5.89 -0.82 -6.66
CA LYS A 96 -5.36 -1.83 -7.61
C LYS A 96 -4.52 -1.21 -8.73
N VAL A 97 -4.91 -0.04 -9.24
CA VAL A 97 -4.08 0.72 -10.21
C VAL A 97 -2.73 1.11 -9.60
N LEU A 98 -2.72 1.60 -8.36
CA LEU A 98 -1.48 1.93 -7.65
C LEU A 98 -0.64 0.68 -7.35
N ALA A 99 -1.26 -0.45 -7.02
CA ALA A 99 -0.55 -1.72 -6.85
C ALA A 99 0.18 -2.16 -8.14
N LEU A 100 -0.49 -2.03 -9.30
CA LEU A 100 0.12 -2.32 -10.60
C LEU A 100 1.28 -1.37 -10.92
N TYR A 101 1.16 -0.10 -10.51
CA TYR A 101 2.24 0.88 -10.68
C TYR A 101 3.48 0.48 -9.89
N TYR A 102 3.31 0.21 -8.59
CA TYR A 102 4.41 -0.19 -7.72
C TYR A 102 5.01 -1.53 -8.14
N GLU A 103 4.20 -2.50 -8.54
CA GLU A 103 4.70 -3.77 -9.09
C GLU A 103 5.57 -3.55 -10.33
N ALA A 104 5.11 -2.73 -11.28
CA ALA A 104 5.90 -2.40 -12.47
C ALA A 104 7.20 -1.65 -12.11
N LEU A 105 7.14 -0.73 -11.15
CA LEU A 105 8.30 0.01 -10.64
C LEU A 105 9.35 -0.94 -10.02
N PHE A 106 8.95 -1.83 -9.12
CA PHE A 106 9.87 -2.76 -8.45
C PHE A 106 10.43 -3.82 -9.39
N ASN A 107 9.63 -4.27 -10.37
CA ASN A 107 10.06 -5.27 -11.35
C ASN A 107 10.87 -4.68 -12.52
N GLY A 108 11.04 -3.35 -12.58
CA GLY A 108 11.70 -2.67 -13.70
C GLY A 108 10.92 -2.75 -15.03
N ASP A 109 9.62 -3.04 -14.98
CA ASP A 109 8.74 -3.02 -16.16
C ASP A 109 8.42 -1.56 -16.56
N ARG A 110 9.38 -0.94 -17.25
CA ARG A 110 9.28 0.45 -17.69
C ARG A 110 8.07 0.72 -18.59
N LYS A 111 7.65 -0.26 -19.39
CA LYS A 111 6.53 -0.07 -20.32
C LYS A 111 5.24 0.12 -19.53
N THR A 112 4.94 -0.81 -18.63
CA THR A 112 3.74 -0.74 -17.78
C THR A 112 3.81 0.46 -16.84
N GLN A 113 4.98 0.72 -16.26
CA GLN A 113 5.19 1.88 -15.39
C GLN A 113 4.87 3.19 -16.11
N GLN A 114 5.40 3.42 -17.31
CA GLN A 114 5.15 4.65 -18.08
C GLN A 114 3.70 4.80 -18.49
N SER A 115 3.02 3.72 -18.90
CA SER A 115 1.59 3.76 -19.19
C SER A 115 0.76 4.18 -17.96
N LEU A 116 1.11 3.69 -16.77
CA LEU A 116 0.44 4.06 -15.53
C LEU A 116 0.76 5.48 -15.08
N ILE A 117 2.00 5.95 -15.26
CA ILE A 117 2.38 7.35 -15.02
C ILE A 117 1.55 8.29 -15.91
N HIS A 118 1.43 7.97 -17.20
CA HIS A 118 0.64 8.76 -18.14
C HIS A 118 -0.83 8.81 -17.73
N LEU A 119 -1.44 7.65 -17.46
CA LEU A 119 -2.82 7.58 -16.96
C LEU A 119 -3.01 8.45 -15.72
N LEU A 120 -2.17 8.28 -14.70
CA LEU A 120 -2.27 9.03 -13.44
C LEU A 120 -2.08 10.55 -13.63
N LYS A 121 -1.28 10.98 -14.62
CA LYS A 121 -1.20 12.39 -15.03
C LYS A 121 -2.52 12.87 -15.65
N GLU A 122 -3.08 12.11 -16.58
CA GLU A 122 -4.34 12.48 -17.26
C GLU A 122 -5.52 12.58 -16.31
N ILE A 123 -5.60 11.69 -15.31
CA ILE A 123 -6.69 11.68 -14.32
C ILE A 123 -6.41 12.55 -13.08
N GLY A 124 -5.30 13.29 -13.04
CA GLY A 124 -4.98 14.25 -11.98
C GLY A 124 -4.44 13.68 -10.66
N TYR A 125 -3.95 12.44 -10.67
CA TYR A 125 -3.43 11.73 -9.49
C TYR A 125 -1.91 11.51 -9.51
N TYR A 126 -1.17 12.17 -10.42
CA TYR A 126 0.29 12.04 -10.52
C TYR A 126 1.03 12.34 -9.20
N SER A 127 0.52 13.29 -8.41
CA SER A 127 1.12 13.68 -7.13
C SER A 127 1.26 12.54 -6.13
N LEU A 128 0.49 11.45 -6.27
CA LEU A 128 0.55 10.29 -5.39
C LEU A 128 1.75 9.37 -5.65
N ILE A 129 2.42 9.53 -6.79
CA ILE A 129 3.58 8.70 -7.19
C ILE A 129 4.78 9.54 -7.64
N GLN A 130 4.63 10.86 -7.71
CA GLN A 130 5.63 11.77 -8.29
C GLN A 130 7.01 11.63 -7.64
N ASP A 131 7.04 11.42 -6.33
CA ASP A 131 8.23 11.18 -5.52
C ASP A 131 8.99 9.87 -5.88
N THR A 132 8.33 8.98 -6.62
CA THR A 132 8.89 7.70 -7.08
C THR A 132 9.21 7.66 -8.57
N VAL A 133 8.85 8.71 -9.31
CA VAL A 133 9.17 8.84 -10.74
C VAL A 133 10.52 9.55 -10.88
N LYS A 134 11.48 8.87 -11.50
CA LYS A 134 12.74 9.49 -11.92
C LYS A 134 12.47 10.30 -13.18
N GLU A 135 12.57 11.63 -13.08
CA GLU A 135 12.60 12.47 -14.27
C GLU A 135 13.94 12.28 -14.98
N ASP A 136 13.92 11.99 -16.27
CA ASP A 136 15.13 12.00 -17.10
C ASP A 136 15.60 13.47 -17.18
N VAL A 137 16.62 13.82 -16.39
CA VAL A 137 17.36 15.10 -16.49
C VAL A 137 18.43 14.97 -17.57
#